data_AF-A0A0M3IK50-F1
#
_entry.id   AF-A0A0M3IK50-F1
#
_cell.length_a   1.000
_cell.length_b   1.000
_cell.length_c   1.000
_cell.angle_alpha   90.00
_cell.angle_beta   90.00
_cell.angle_gamma   90.00
#
_symmetry.space_group_name_H-M   'P 1'
#
loop_
_entity.id
_entity.type
_entity.pdbx_description
1 polymer ?
#
loop_
_entity_poly.entity_id
_entity_poly.type
_entity_poly.pdbx_seq_one_letter_code
_entity_poly.pdbx_strand_id
1 'polypeptide(L)'
;MGLKGGKATTLLWLLTLPLIDRSSAKFVLPLLGRQGALEGIVCDFCIKTMQGIVYDIGVLRNKMLQEVEHECAAFFKEKSEKYEKCVRVLDEQVEKLTERLEEILNPNVICARLRLCAKINHKNRTRHSLNLLVHA
;
A
#
# COMPACT_ATOMS: atom_id res chain seq x y z
N MET A 1 -7.12 -74.01 3.87
CA MET A 1 -6.07 -73.43 4.74
C MET A 1 -5.14 -72.64 3.83
N GLY A 2 -5.11 -71.29 3.85
CA GLY A 2 -4.40 -70.47 4.84
C GLY A 2 -2.89 -70.62 4.61
N LEU A 3 -2.08 -69.60 4.28
CA LEU A 3 -1.95 -68.31 4.99
C LEU A 3 -1.32 -67.21 4.12
N LYS A 4 -1.73 -65.98 4.45
CA LYS A 4 -1.32 -64.66 3.95
C LYS A 4 0.12 -64.31 4.37
N GLY A 5 0.82 -63.54 3.54
CA GLY A 5 2.13 -62.96 3.88
C GLY A 5 2.45 -61.66 3.14
N GLY A 6 1.50 -60.73 3.04
CA GLY A 6 1.69 -59.47 2.33
C GLY A 6 1.08 -58.29 3.08
N LYS A 7 1.61 -57.95 4.27
CA LYS A 7 1.19 -56.75 5.05
C LYS A 7 2.28 -56.11 5.92
N ALA A 8 3.51 -56.64 5.99
CA ALA A 8 4.49 -56.18 6.98
C ALA A 8 5.31 -54.95 6.54
N THR A 9 5.49 -54.71 5.24
CA THR A 9 6.40 -53.66 4.74
C THR A 9 5.73 -52.29 4.57
N THR A 10 4.43 -52.21 4.33
CA THR A 10 3.69 -50.93 4.18
C THR A 10 3.28 -50.29 5.50
N LEU A 11 3.12 -51.06 6.57
CA LEU A 11 2.79 -50.54 7.91
C LEU A 11 3.99 -49.86 8.59
N LEU A 12 5.22 -50.28 8.27
CA LEU A 12 6.43 -49.70 8.86
C LEU A 12 6.70 -48.26 8.39
N TRP A 13 6.30 -47.93 7.15
CA TRP A 13 6.39 -46.56 6.61
C TRP A 13 5.29 -45.64 7.15
N LEU A 14 4.07 -46.15 7.36
CA LEU A 14 2.96 -45.35 7.91
C LEU A 14 3.15 -44.99 9.39
N LEU A 15 3.93 -45.78 10.15
CA LEU A 15 4.23 -45.52 11.56
C LEU A 15 5.41 -44.55 11.77
N THR A 16 6.25 -44.32 10.74
CA THR A 16 7.39 -43.38 10.82
C THR A 16 7.10 -42.01 10.19
N LEU A 17 6.10 -41.90 9.30
CA LEU A 17 5.65 -40.63 8.74
C LEU A 17 5.16 -39.55 9.74
N PRO A 18 4.64 -39.83 10.96
CA PRO A 18 4.15 -38.76 11.83
C PRO A 18 5.27 -37.98 12.56
N LEU A 19 6.53 -38.43 12.48
CA LEU A 19 7.63 -37.86 13.28
C LEU A 19 8.52 -36.88 12.50
N ILE A 20 8.42 -36.84 11.17
CA ILE A 20 9.27 -35.95 10.33
C ILE A 20 8.54 -34.64 9.97
N ASP A 21 7.20 -34.58 10.07
CA ASP A 21 6.44 -33.39 9.63
C ASP A 21 6.20 -32.33 10.73
N ARG A 22 6.26 -32.71 12.01
CA ARG A 22 5.88 -31.80 13.12
C ARG A 22 7.00 -30.86 13.59
N SER A 23 8.25 -31.14 13.23
CA SER A 23 9.42 -30.40 13.71
C SER A 23 9.66 -29.09 12.94
N SER A 24 9.46 -29.12 11.62
CA SER A 24 9.78 -27.99 10.73
C SER A 24 8.84 -26.79 10.92
N ALA A 25 7.58 -27.02 11.27
CA ALA A 25 6.60 -25.95 11.47
C ALA A 25 6.98 -24.99 12.61
N LYS A 26 7.56 -25.50 13.70
CA LYS A 26 7.97 -24.69 14.87
C LYS A 26 9.17 -23.78 14.58
N PHE A 27 10.06 -24.18 13.66
CA PHE A 27 11.22 -23.39 13.29
C PHE A 27 10.91 -22.31 12.25
N VAL A 28 9.94 -22.55 11.36
CA VAL A 28 9.56 -21.60 10.29
C VAL A 28 8.60 -20.51 10.79
N LEU A 29 7.77 -20.79 11.79
CA LEU A 29 6.81 -19.84 12.38
C LEU A 29 7.43 -18.50 12.87
N PRO A 30 8.55 -18.49 13.61
CA PRO A 30 9.20 -17.24 14.06
C PRO A 30 9.76 -16.39 12.92
N LEU A 31 10.27 -17.04 11.86
CA LEU A 31 10.84 -16.35 10.69
C LEU A 31 9.73 -15.68 9.85
N LEU A 32 8.61 -16.38 9.66
CA LEU A 32 7.42 -15.81 9.00
C LEU A 32 6.81 -14.65 9.78
N GLY A 33 6.80 -14.73 11.11
CA GLY A 33 6.37 -13.62 11.97
C GLY A 33 7.25 -12.38 11.81
N ARG A 34 8.57 -12.57 11.74
CA ARG A 34 9.53 -11.47 11.52
C ARG A 34 9.43 -10.88 10.11
N GLN A 35 9.22 -11.70 9.09
CA GLN A 35 9.01 -11.26 7.71
C GLN A 35 7.71 -10.47 7.57
N GLY A 36 6.60 -10.96 8.14
CA GLY A 36 5.33 -10.22 8.14
C GLY A 36 5.40 -8.90 8.89
N ALA A 37 6.18 -8.82 9.99
CA ALA A 37 6.40 -7.58 10.70
C ALA A 37 7.21 -6.56 9.87
N LEU A 38 8.25 -7.00 9.16
CA LEU A 38 9.03 -6.15 8.28
C LEU A 38 8.21 -5.65 7.08
N GLU A 39 7.41 -6.53 6.47
CA GLU A 39 6.47 -6.16 5.40
C GLU A 39 5.45 -5.10 5.87
N GLY A 40 4.94 -5.23 7.10
CA GLY A 40 4.07 -4.22 7.70
C GLY A 40 4.74 -2.86 7.87
N ILE A 41 5.95 -2.82 8.41
CA ILE A 41 6.72 -1.58 8.60
C ILE A 41 7.00 -0.89 7.26
N VAL A 42 7.39 -1.65 6.25
CA VAL A 42 7.69 -1.14 4.91
C VAL A 42 6.43 -0.55 4.25
N CYS A 43 5.29 -1.23 4.40
CA CYS A 43 4.00 -0.72 3.92
C CYS A 43 3.62 0.58 4.63
N ASP A 44 3.67 0.62 5.96
CA ASP A 44 3.31 1.81 6.75
C ASP A 44 4.20 3.00 6.42
N PHE A 45 5.50 2.76 6.26
CA PHE A 45 6.45 3.79 5.84
C PHE A 45 6.07 4.35 4.46
N CYS A 46 5.80 3.48 3.48
CA CYS A 46 5.36 3.91 2.16
C CYS A 46 4.10 4.78 2.23
N ILE A 47 3.06 4.32 2.95
CA ILE A 47 1.81 5.06 3.07
C ILE A 47 2.05 6.44 3.67
N LYS A 48 2.81 6.54 4.75
CA LYS A 48 3.12 7.82 5.41
C LYS A 48 3.91 8.76 4.50
N THR A 49 4.92 8.24 3.80
CA THR A 49 5.69 9.04 2.84
C THR A 49 4.80 9.57 1.72
N MET A 50 3.94 8.73 1.15
CA MET A 50 3.04 9.15 0.07
C MET A 50 1.95 10.11 0.54
N GLN A 51 1.47 9.97 1.77
CA GLN A 51 0.57 10.97 2.38
C GLN A 51 1.25 12.34 2.49
N GLY A 52 2.53 12.38 2.87
CA GLY A 52 3.31 13.61 2.87
C GLY A 52 3.44 14.23 1.48
N ILE A 53 3.73 13.40 0.45
CA ILE A 53 3.82 13.87 -0.93
C ILE A 53 2.49 14.46 -1.43
N VAL A 54 1.36 13.79 -1.16
CA VAL A 54 0.03 14.30 -1.53
C VAL A 54 -0.28 15.62 -0.82
N TYR A 55 0.08 15.74 0.46
CA TYR A 55 -0.04 17.01 1.18
C TYR A 55 0.81 18.12 0.54
N ASP A 56 2.06 17.83 0.19
CA ASP A 56 2.96 18.79 -0.45
C ASP A 56 2.44 19.24 -1.83
N ILE A 57 1.78 18.34 -2.58
CA ILE A 57 1.09 18.69 -3.83
C ILE A 57 -0.04 19.69 -3.58
N GLY A 58 -0.86 19.48 -2.54
CA GLY A 58 -1.91 20.43 -2.17
C GLY A 58 -1.36 21.80 -1.76
N VAL A 59 -0.22 21.83 -1.05
CA VAL A 59 0.48 23.09 -0.73
C VAL A 59 1.01 23.77 -1.98
N LEU A 60 1.61 23.00 -2.90
CA LEU A 60 2.14 23.52 -4.16
C LEU A 60 1.02 24.06 -5.06
N ARG A 61 -0.13 23.38 -5.15
CA ARG A 61 -1.33 23.83 -5.86
C ARG A 61 -1.71 25.25 -5.47
N ASN A 62 -1.85 25.51 -4.17
CA ASN A 62 -2.24 26.83 -3.67
C ASN A 62 -1.21 27.91 -4.02
N LYS A 63 0.09 27.58 -3.96
CA LYS A 63 1.16 28.50 -4.38
C LYS A 63 1.11 28.79 -5.89
N MET A 64 0.86 27.77 -6.72
CA MET A 64 0.76 27.94 -8.16
C MET A 64 -0.45 28.81 -8.55
N LEU A 65 -1.60 28.63 -7.91
CA LEU A 65 -2.77 29.48 -8.14
C LEU A 65 -2.50 30.95 -7.78
N GLN A 66 -1.77 31.20 -6.69
CA GLN A 66 -1.34 32.57 -6.35
C GLN A 66 -0.38 33.15 -7.39
N GLU A 67 0.56 32.36 -7.90
CA GLU A 67 1.48 32.80 -8.94
C GLU A 67 0.76 33.09 -10.26
N VAL A 68 -0.31 32.33 -10.59
CA VAL A 68 -1.14 32.60 -11.77
C VAL A 68 -1.74 34.00 -11.71
N GLU A 69 -2.33 34.40 -10.57
CA GLU A 69 -2.88 35.75 -10.42
C GLU A 69 -1.80 36.83 -10.63
N HIS A 70 -0.63 36.64 -10.01
CA HIS A 70 0.50 37.55 -10.10
C HIS A 70 1.02 37.70 -11.54
N GLU A 71 1.27 36.58 -12.23
CA GLU A 71 1.74 36.57 -13.61
C GLU A 71 0.70 37.17 -14.57
N CYS A 72 -0.59 36.83 -14.42
CA CYS A 72 -1.64 37.43 -15.25
C CYS A 72 -1.75 38.94 -15.06
N ALA A 73 -1.55 39.46 -13.84
CA ALA A 73 -1.54 40.89 -13.56
C ALA A 73 -0.32 41.62 -14.17
N ALA A 74 0.80 40.91 -14.37
CA ALA A 74 1.98 41.48 -15.02
C ALA A 74 1.77 41.74 -16.52
N PHE A 75 0.98 40.90 -17.20
CA PHE A 75 0.71 41.03 -18.65
C PHE A 75 -0.56 41.81 -18.98
N PHE A 76 -1.56 41.78 -18.11
CA PHE A 76 -2.87 42.38 -18.36
C PHE A 76 -3.29 43.29 -17.22
N LYS A 77 -3.99 44.38 -17.56
CA LYS A 77 -4.64 45.21 -16.55
C LYS A 77 -5.63 44.35 -15.76
N GLU A 78 -5.52 44.37 -14.44
CA GLU A 78 -6.45 43.69 -13.54
C GLU A 78 -7.91 44.00 -13.91
N LYS A 79 -8.78 43.00 -13.79
CA LYS A 79 -10.22 43.06 -14.12
C LYS A 79 -10.54 43.32 -15.59
N SER A 80 -9.55 43.27 -16.48
CA SER A 80 -9.82 43.22 -17.92
C SER A 80 -10.30 41.82 -18.32
N GLU A 81 -11.06 41.72 -19.41
CA GLU A 81 -11.49 40.42 -19.97
C GLU A 81 -10.28 39.50 -20.25
N LYS A 82 -9.15 40.07 -20.70
CA LYS A 82 -7.92 39.31 -20.95
C LYS A 82 -7.29 38.77 -19.67
N TYR A 83 -7.29 39.58 -18.59
CA TYR A 83 -6.85 39.15 -17.27
C TYR A 83 -7.70 38.00 -16.74
N GLU A 84 -9.04 38.15 -16.75
CA GLU A 84 -9.96 37.12 -16.25
C GLU A 84 -9.83 35.82 -17.05
N LYS A 85 -9.66 35.92 -18.37
CA LYS A 85 -9.40 34.76 -19.24
C LYS A 85 -8.05 34.10 -18.93
N CYS A 86 -7.01 34.89 -18.65
CA CYS A 86 -5.69 34.38 -18.28
C CYS A 86 -5.77 33.55 -16.98
N VAL A 87 -6.31 34.15 -15.91
CA VAL A 87 -6.45 33.51 -14.60
C VAL A 87 -7.26 32.23 -14.72
N ARG A 88 -8.47 32.29 -15.30
CA ARG A 88 -9.34 31.12 -15.46
C ARG A 88 -8.65 29.96 -16.19
N VAL A 89 -7.99 30.25 -17.32
CA VAL A 89 -7.38 29.19 -18.14
C VAL A 89 -6.22 28.53 -17.39
N LEU A 90 -5.37 29.31 -16.74
CA LEU A 90 -4.20 28.80 -16.03
C LEU A 90 -4.59 28.10 -14.72
N ASP A 91 -5.54 28.64 -13.97
CA ASP A 91 -6.11 27.98 -12.79
C ASP A 91 -6.64 26.59 -13.15
N GLU A 92 -7.44 26.48 -14.21
CA GLU A 92 -7.93 25.19 -14.68
C GLU A 92 -6.80 24.21 -15.04
N GLN A 93 -5.65 24.68 -15.54
CA GLN A 93 -4.51 23.80 -15.81
C GLN A 93 -3.84 23.34 -14.52
N VAL A 94 -3.65 24.25 -13.56
CA VAL A 94 -3.08 23.92 -12.23
C VAL A 94 -3.96 22.88 -11.55
N GLU A 95 -5.27 23.11 -11.51
CA GLU A 95 -6.26 22.19 -10.93
C GLU A 95 -6.16 20.79 -11.54
N LYS A 96 -6.32 20.70 -12.87
CA LYS A 96 -6.27 19.43 -13.61
C LYS A 96 -4.95 18.68 -13.42
N LEU A 97 -3.84 19.41 -13.34
CA LEU A 97 -2.54 18.81 -13.10
C LEU A 97 -2.46 18.22 -11.69
N THR A 98 -2.88 18.99 -10.68
CA THR A 98 -2.81 18.58 -9.28
C THR A 98 -3.73 17.42 -8.97
N GLU A 99 -4.98 17.44 -9.47
CA GLU A 99 -5.92 16.32 -9.34
C GLU A 99 -5.33 15.01 -9.90
N ARG A 100 -4.75 15.06 -11.10
CA ARG A 100 -4.10 13.89 -11.70
C ARG A 100 -2.93 13.38 -10.87
N LEU A 101 -2.14 14.27 -10.28
CA LEU A 101 -1.02 13.87 -9.43
C LEU A 101 -1.52 13.20 -8.16
N GLU A 102 -2.54 13.74 -7.50
CA GLU A 102 -3.13 13.15 -6.31
C GLU A 102 -3.73 11.76 -6.58
N GLU A 103 -4.39 11.58 -7.73
CA GLU A 103 -4.90 10.28 -8.17
C GLU A 103 -3.78 9.25 -8.40
N ILE A 104 -2.76 9.62 -9.16
CA ILE A 104 -1.63 8.74 -9.50
C ILE A 104 -0.83 8.36 -8.25
N LEU A 105 -0.67 9.31 -7.33
CA LEU A 105 0.12 9.18 -6.11
C LEU A 105 -0.71 8.78 -4.90
N ASN A 106 -1.96 8.33 -5.11
CA ASN A 106 -2.79 7.82 -4.03
C ASN A 106 -2.02 6.78 -3.20
N PRO A 107 -1.82 7.01 -1.88
CA PRO A 107 -0.90 6.21 -1.07
C PRO A 107 -1.19 4.71 -1.14
N ASN A 108 -2.46 4.32 -1.04
CA ASN A 108 -2.83 2.90 -1.05
C ASN A 108 -2.55 2.25 -2.41
N VAL A 109 -2.85 2.96 -3.49
CA VAL A 109 -2.68 2.46 -4.86
C VAL A 109 -1.21 2.34 -5.20
N ILE A 110 -0.43 3.39 -4.96
CA ILE A 110 0.99 3.43 -5.35
C ILE A 110 1.82 2.47 -4.48
N CYS A 111 1.58 2.39 -3.17
CA CYS A 111 2.30 1.47 -2.30
C CYS A 111 1.99 0.00 -2.60
N ALA A 112 0.75 -0.31 -3.00
CA ALA A 112 0.40 -1.64 -3.51
C ALA A 112 1.03 -1.92 -4.88
N ARG A 113 1.07 -0.92 -5.79
CA ARG A 113 1.69 -1.04 -7.11
C ARG A 113 3.20 -1.28 -7.02
N LEU A 114 3.86 -0.61 -6.09
CA LEU A 114 5.29 -0.79 -5.76
C LEU A 114 5.56 -2.10 -5.00
N ARG A 115 4.53 -2.88 -4.66
CA ARG A 115 4.61 -4.12 -3.87
C ARG A 115 5.19 -3.92 -2.46
N LEU A 116 5.13 -2.69 -1.95
CA LEU A 116 5.51 -2.35 -0.58
C LEU A 116 4.37 -2.66 0.40
N CYS A 117 3.14 -2.59 -0.08
CA CYS A 117 1.97 -3.11 0.60
C CYS A 117 1.42 -4.33 -0.15
N ALA A 118 0.94 -5.33 0.60
CA ALA A 118 0.12 -6.38 0.01
C ALA A 118 -1.11 -5.73 -0.66
N LYS A 119 -1.46 -6.21 -1.87
CA LYS A 119 -2.76 -5.86 -2.47
C LYS A 119 -3.83 -6.13 -1.42
N ILE A 120 -4.79 -5.21 -1.27
CA ILE A 120 -5.89 -5.33 -0.30
C ILE A 120 -6.70 -6.60 -0.63
N ASN A 121 -6.25 -7.75 -0.14
CA ASN A 121 -7.02 -8.97 -0.09
C ASN A 121 -7.90 -8.79 1.14
N HIS A 122 -9.17 -8.42 0.94
CA HIS A 122 -10.20 -8.19 1.96
C HIS A 122 -10.40 -9.35 2.96
N LYS A 123 -9.63 -10.44 2.88
CA LYS A 123 -9.78 -11.66 3.68
C LYS A 123 -9.03 -11.66 5.02
N ASN A 124 -8.05 -10.76 5.25
CA ASN A 124 -7.15 -10.86 6.41
C ASN A 124 -7.02 -9.62 7.31
N ARG A 125 -7.67 -8.49 7.02
CA ARG A 125 -7.57 -7.29 7.90
C ARG A 125 -8.19 -7.53 9.29
N THR A 126 -9.12 -8.48 9.43
CA THR A 126 -9.77 -8.83 10.70
C THR A 126 -8.87 -9.56 11.70
N ARG A 127 -7.71 -10.09 11.28
CA ARG A 127 -6.82 -10.83 12.19
C ARG A 127 -5.78 -9.94 12.88
N HIS A 128 -5.39 -8.84 12.25
CA HIS A 128 -4.35 -7.96 12.80
C HIS A 128 -4.89 -6.99 13.85
N SER A 129 -6.14 -6.51 13.69
CA SER A 129 -6.83 -5.69 14.70
C SER A 129 -7.30 -6.47 15.92
N LEU A 130 -7.52 -7.80 15.81
CA LEU A 130 -7.85 -8.62 16.98
C LEU A 130 -6.66 -8.84 17.92
N ASN A 131 -5.44 -8.96 17.40
CA ASN A 131 -4.25 -9.23 18.22
C ASN A 131 -3.73 -8.01 18.99
N LEU A 132 -4.11 -6.79 18.60
CA LEU A 132 -3.81 -5.56 19.34
C LEU A 132 -4.77 -5.32 20.52
N LEU A 133 -5.97 -5.90 20.49
CA LEU A 133 -6.96 -5.79 21.57
C LEU A 133 -6.84 -6.89 22.62
N VAL A 134 -6.15 -7.99 22.32
CA VAL A 134 -6.03 -9.14 23.24
C VAL A 134 -4.89 -8.97 24.26
N HIS A 135 -3.96 -8.02 24.03
CA HIS A 135 -2.84 -7.74 24.93
C HIS A 135 -2.87 -6.32 25.53
N ALA A 136 -4.03 -5.66 25.55
CA ALA A 136 -4.24 -4.39 26.26
C ALA A 136 -5.04 -4.62 27.54
#